data_AF-A0A4Y8HZZ5-F1
#
_entry.id   AF-A0A4Y8HZZ5-F1
#
_cell.length_a   1.000
_cell.length_b   1.000
_cell.length_c   1.000
_cell.angle_alpha   90.00
_cell.angle_beta   90.00
_cell.angle_gamma   90.00
#
_symmetry.space_group_name_H-M   'P 1'
#
loop_
_entity.id
_entity.type
_entity.pdbx_description
1 polymer ?
#
loop_
_entity_poly.entity_id
_entity_poly.type
_entity_poly.pdbx_seq_one_letter_code
_entity_poly.pdbx_strand_id
1 'polypeptide(L)'
;MIPKNEIDRCRDDIVYFAERYYYLKPGVTIKLYPYQKEILRECTAKDKKGSYIHKTSILSMPRQNGKSEMSTILGLHALFHGGYGHEILSVGIGGEQTAKVIFNKARRAIENCPALYDSIGDKNFKLGTITVPALDSTWEIKPSLYLSSI
;
A
#
# COMPACT_ATOMS: atom_id res chain seq x y z
N MET A 1 -4.57 0.70 -16.32
CA MET A 1 -3.42 1.59 -15.99
C MET A 1 -3.91 2.95 -15.48
N ILE A 2 -3.26 3.55 -14.47
CA ILE A 2 -3.56 4.93 -14.01
C ILE A 2 -3.25 5.92 -15.15
N PRO A 3 -4.14 6.90 -15.44
CA PRO A 3 -3.89 7.91 -16.47
C PRO A 3 -2.59 8.68 -16.24
N LYS A 4 -1.78 8.89 -17.30
CA LYS A 4 -0.46 9.53 -17.19
C LYS A 4 -0.50 10.90 -16.51
N ASN A 5 -1.53 11.69 -16.77
CA ASN A 5 -1.74 13.02 -16.18
C ASN A 5 -2.08 13.00 -14.68
N GLU A 6 -2.41 11.83 -14.11
CA GLU A 6 -2.71 11.68 -12.69
C GLU A 6 -1.57 11.03 -11.89
N ILE A 7 -0.57 10.43 -12.55
CA ILE A 7 0.50 9.68 -11.88
C ILE A 7 1.26 10.56 -10.87
N ASP A 8 1.69 11.76 -11.28
CA ASP A 8 2.42 12.66 -10.39
C ASP A 8 1.58 13.05 -9.17
N ARG A 9 0.27 13.29 -9.37
CA ARG A 9 -0.63 13.64 -8.27
C ARG A 9 -0.84 12.47 -7.30
N CYS A 10 -0.99 11.25 -7.81
CA CYS A 10 -1.07 10.06 -6.95
C CYS A 10 0.25 9.80 -6.20
N ARG A 11 1.40 10.07 -6.84
CA ARG A 11 2.71 9.97 -6.19
C ARG A 11 2.86 10.97 -5.07
N ASP A 12 2.45 12.22 -5.29
CA ASP A 12 2.73 13.33 -4.38
C ASP A 12 1.64 13.51 -3.30
N ASP A 13 0.43 12.98 -3.50
CA ASP A 13 -0.64 12.94 -2.48
C ASP A 13 -1.25 11.54 -2.33
N ILE A 14 -0.79 10.82 -1.29
CA ILE A 14 -1.31 9.49 -0.94
C ILE A 14 -2.81 9.48 -0.64
N VAL A 15 -3.38 10.58 -0.15
CA VAL A 15 -4.82 10.68 0.13
C VAL A 15 -5.60 10.74 -1.18
N TYR A 16 -5.09 11.48 -2.18
CA TYR A 16 -5.66 11.49 -3.51
C TYR A 16 -5.64 10.08 -4.12
N PHE A 17 -4.50 9.39 -4.03
CA PHE A 17 -4.40 7.99 -4.46
C PHE A 17 -5.44 7.11 -3.76
N ALA A 18 -5.54 7.18 -2.43
CA ALA A 18 -6.46 6.34 -1.66
C ALA A 18 -7.93 6.60 -2.04
N GLU A 19 -8.40 7.84 -1.99
CA GLU A 19 -9.83 8.13 -2.20
C GLU A 19 -10.27 7.98 -3.68
N ARG A 20 -9.32 7.85 -4.61
CA ARG A 20 -9.59 7.71 -6.05
C ARG A 20 -9.36 6.30 -6.60
N TYR A 21 -8.36 5.59 -6.09
CA TYR A 21 -7.89 4.31 -6.64
C TYR A 21 -7.94 3.14 -5.66
N TYR A 22 -8.20 3.38 -4.37
CA TYR A 22 -8.41 2.31 -3.39
C TYR A 22 -9.90 1.97 -3.27
N TYR A 23 -10.31 0.89 -3.93
CA TYR A 23 -11.70 0.43 -3.96
C TYR A 23 -11.98 -0.62 -2.88
N LEU A 24 -12.86 -0.29 -1.93
CA LEU A 24 -13.35 -1.24 -0.92
C LEU A 24 -14.24 -2.31 -1.56
N LYS A 25 -15.03 -1.92 -2.56
CA LYS A 25 -15.89 -2.76 -3.38
C LYS A 25 -15.85 -2.21 -4.82
N PRO A 26 -16.22 -2.99 -5.85
CA PRO A 26 -16.35 -2.47 -7.20
C PRO A 26 -17.19 -1.17 -7.21
N GLY A 27 -16.64 -0.10 -7.79
CA GLY A 27 -17.30 1.21 -7.86
C GLY A 27 -17.34 2.04 -6.57
N VAL A 28 -16.89 1.51 -5.42
CA VAL A 28 -16.89 2.23 -4.13
C VAL A 28 -15.48 2.42 -3.60
N THR A 29 -14.99 3.66 -3.64
CA THR A 29 -13.71 4.04 -3.07
C THR A 29 -13.80 4.28 -1.57
N ILE A 30 -12.66 4.17 -0.87
CA ILE A 30 -12.58 4.52 0.55
C ILE A 30 -12.80 6.03 0.76
N LYS A 31 -13.43 6.38 1.87
CA LYS A 31 -13.46 7.74 2.42
C LYS A 31 -12.70 7.73 3.73
N LEU A 32 -11.58 8.43 3.78
CA LEU A 32 -10.72 8.48 4.95
C LEU A 32 -11.26 9.51 5.93
N TYR A 33 -11.18 9.21 7.23
CA TYR A 33 -11.42 10.22 8.25
C TYR A 33 -10.35 11.32 8.20
N PRO A 34 -10.65 12.56 8.64
CA PRO A 34 -9.67 13.66 8.63
C PRO A 34 -8.32 13.27 9.25
N TYR A 35 -8.33 12.65 10.43
CA TYR A 35 -7.11 12.23 11.11
C TYR A 35 -6.33 11.16 10.33
N GLN A 36 -6.99 10.27 9.58
CA GLN A 36 -6.31 9.26 8.76
C GLN A 36 -5.58 9.91 7.59
N LYS A 37 -6.17 10.97 7.02
CA LYS A 37 -5.56 11.75 5.93
C LYS A 37 -4.28 12.42 6.40
N GLU A 38 -4.31 13.04 7.58
CA GLU A 38 -3.15 13.66 8.21
C GLU A 38 -2.06 12.63 8.47
N ILE A 39 -2.38 11.52 9.13
CA ILE A 39 -1.41 10.44 9.42
C ILE A 39 -0.74 9.93 8.14
N LEU A 40 -1.51 9.64 7.09
CA LEU A 40 -0.95 9.13 5.84
C LEU A 40 -0.02 10.15 5.16
N ARG A 41 -0.37 11.44 5.19
CA ARG A 41 0.46 12.52 4.64
C ARG A 41 1.75 12.69 5.43
N GLU A 42 1.68 12.69 6.76
CA GLU A 42 2.88 12.76 7.62
C GLU A 42 3.80 11.55 7.40
N CYS A 43 3.24 10.33 7.35
CA CYS A 43 4.02 9.12 7.08
C CYS A 43 4.71 9.11 5.71
N THR A 44 4.22 9.89 4.74
CA THR A 44 4.75 9.95 3.38
C THR A 44 5.36 11.30 3.01
N ALA A 45 5.51 12.20 3.99
CA ALA A 45 5.99 13.56 3.76
C ALA A 45 7.44 13.53 3.21
N LYS A 46 7.68 14.31 2.15
CA LYS A 46 8.98 14.43 1.49
C LYS A 46 9.54 15.84 1.61
N ASP A 47 10.86 15.93 1.76
CA ASP A 47 11.58 17.20 1.74
C ASP A 47 11.69 17.76 0.31
N LYS A 48 12.31 18.93 0.18
CA LYS A 48 12.54 19.57 -1.13
C LYS A 48 13.42 18.75 -2.08
N LYS A 49 14.16 17.76 -1.56
CA LYS A 49 15.01 16.84 -2.33
C LYS A 49 14.27 15.54 -2.69
N GLY A 50 13.00 15.40 -2.30
CA GLY A 50 12.17 14.23 -2.56
C GLY A 50 12.42 13.06 -1.59
N SER A 51 13.22 13.25 -0.54
CA SER A 51 13.48 12.23 0.49
C SER A 51 12.44 12.29 1.59
N TYR A 52 12.10 11.14 2.19
CA TYR A 52 11.17 11.12 3.33
C TYR A 52 11.70 11.97 4.49
N ILE A 53 10.86 12.89 4.98
CA ILE A 53 11.12 13.68 6.19
C ILE A 53 11.19 12.73 7.39
N HIS A 54 10.22 11.82 7.48
CA HIS A 54 10.14 10.79 8.52
C HIS A 54 10.57 9.43 7.95
N LYS A 55 11.81 9.02 8.25
CA LYS A 55 12.32 7.69 7.86
C LYS A 55 11.65 6.55 8.63
N THR A 56 11.17 6.84 9.83
CA THR A 56 10.50 5.89 10.71
C THR A 56 9.28 6.57 11.30
N SER A 57 8.12 5.91 11.18
CA SER A 57 6.86 6.35 11.78
C SER A 57 6.31 5.25 12.67
N ILE A 58 5.90 5.61 13.90
CA ILE A 58 5.28 4.68 14.86
C ILE A 58 3.86 5.15 15.11
N LEU A 59 2.88 4.29 14.83
CA LEU A 59 1.47 4.61 14.98
C LEU A 59 0.81 3.70 16.02
N SER A 60 0.33 4.29 17.12
CA SER A 60 -0.45 3.59 18.14
C SER A 60 -1.91 3.96 18.01
N MET A 61 -2.78 2.95 17.84
CA MET A 61 -4.22 3.17 17.62
C MET A 61 -5.08 2.08 18.24
N PRO A 62 -6.29 2.44 18.74
CA PRO A 62 -7.25 1.47 19.25
C PRO A 62 -7.68 0.45 18.17
N ARG A 63 -8.36 -0.62 18.60
CA ARG A 63 -8.99 -1.56 17.67
C ARG A 63 -10.06 -0.88 16.82
N GLN A 64 -10.34 -1.46 15.65
CA GLN A 64 -11.40 -1.05 14.72
C GLN A 64 -11.31 0.39 14.17
N ASN A 65 -10.13 1.03 14.24
CA ASN A 65 -9.91 2.37 13.70
C ASN A 65 -9.34 2.41 12.26
N GLY A 66 -9.42 1.29 11.53
CA GLY A 66 -8.94 1.21 10.14
C GLY A 66 -7.42 1.19 9.96
N LYS A 67 -6.65 0.84 11.00
CA LYS A 67 -5.17 0.78 10.89
C LYS A 67 -4.66 -0.20 9.83
N SER A 68 -5.34 -1.33 9.64
CA SER A 68 -4.96 -2.31 8.61
C SER A 68 -5.19 -1.75 7.20
N GLU A 69 -6.32 -1.07 6.98
CA GLU A 69 -6.60 -0.33 5.74
C GLU A 69 -5.53 0.72 5.45
N MET A 70 -5.15 1.55 6.45
CA MET A 70 -4.10 2.55 6.26
C MET A 70 -2.75 1.92 5.93
N SER A 71 -2.38 0.83 6.61
CA SER A 71 -1.16 0.08 6.29
C SER A 71 -1.20 -0.49 4.87
N THR A 72 -2.35 -1.00 4.41
CA THR A 72 -2.52 -1.46 3.03
C THR A 72 -2.37 -0.32 2.03
N ILE A 73 -2.94 0.85 2.32
CA ILE A 73 -2.83 2.04 1.47
C ILE A 73 -1.37 2.48 1.33
N LEU A 74 -0.62 2.50 2.43
CA LEU A 74 0.82 2.80 2.42
C LEU A 74 1.61 1.81 1.55
N GLY A 75 1.35 0.50 1.70
CA GLY A 75 2.03 -0.52 0.91
C GLY A 75 1.72 -0.44 -0.59
N LEU A 76 0.45 -0.22 -0.95
CA LEU A 76 0.07 0.00 -2.35
C LEU A 76 0.67 1.29 -2.91
N HIS A 77 0.65 2.38 -2.14
CA HIS A 77 1.24 3.65 -2.56
C HIS A 77 2.74 3.49 -2.82
N ALA A 78 3.48 2.85 -1.92
CA ALA A 78 4.89 2.54 -2.13
C ALA A 78 5.11 1.63 -3.34
N LEU A 79 4.25 0.64 -3.57
CA LEU A 79 4.38 -0.31 -4.68
C LEU A 79 4.16 0.35 -6.06
N PHE A 80 3.17 1.25 -6.17
CA PHE A 80 2.81 1.89 -7.43
C PHE A 80 3.48 3.25 -7.65
N HIS A 81 3.99 3.89 -6.59
CA HIS A 81 4.49 5.26 -6.63
C HIS A 81 5.80 5.50 -5.85
N GLY A 82 6.42 4.46 -5.28
CA GLY A 82 7.71 4.56 -4.60
C GLY A 82 8.87 4.94 -5.52
N GLY A 83 8.82 4.50 -6.78
CA GLY A 83 9.89 4.68 -7.76
C GLY A 83 10.24 3.34 -8.41
N TYR A 84 11.39 3.27 -9.09
CA TYR A 84 11.90 2.02 -9.65
C TYR A 84 12.60 1.19 -8.56
N GLY A 85 12.44 -0.15 -8.58
CA GLY A 85 13.19 -1.07 -7.72
C GLY A 85 12.76 -1.08 -6.25
N HIS A 86 11.51 -0.74 -5.91
CA HIS A 86 11.07 -0.72 -4.52
C HIS A 86 10.72 -2.11 -3.99
N GLU A 87 11.38 -2.52 -2.92
CA GLU A 87 11.07 -3.73 -2.17
C GLU A 87 10.33 -3.37 -0.88
N ILE A 88 9.08 -3.84 -0.77
CA ILE A 88 8.22 -3.57 0.37
C ILE A 88 8.04 -4.88 1.14
N LEU A 89 8.38 -4.86 2.42
CA LEU A 89 8.16 -5.99 3.33
C LEU A 89 7.13 -5.59 4.39
N SER A 90 6.03 -6.33 4.47
CA SER A 90 5.08 -6.22 5.59
C SER A 90 5.19 -7.43 6.49
N VAL A 91 5.41 -7.18 7.78
CA VAL A 91 5.55 -8.23 8.79
C VAL A 91 4.36 -8.20 9.75
N GLY A 92 3.63 -9.31 9.82
CA GLY A 92 2.54 -9.50 10.77
C GLY A 92 3.01 -10.23 12.03
N ILE A 93 2.68 -9.70 13.21
CA ILE A 93 2.94 -10.39 14.48
C ILE A 93 1.99 -11.59 14.61
N GLY A 94 2.57 -12.75 14.93
CA GLY A 94 1.85 -14.01 15.12
C GLY A 94 1.91 -14.93 13.91
N GLY A 95 0.85 -15.70 13.69
CA GLY A 95 0.78 -16.68 12.61
C GLY A 95 0.47 -16.08 11.23
N GLU A 96 0.57 -16.94 10.21
CA GLU A 96 0.32 -16.61 8.80
C GLU A 96 -1.06 -15.92 8.56
N GLN A 97 -2.05 -16.23 9.41
CA GLN A 97 -3.40 -15.65 9.33
C GLN A 97 -3.41 -14.13 9.51
N THR A 98 -2.60 -13.57 10.42
CA THR A 98 -2.55 -12.11 10.66
C THR A 98 -1.89 -11.41 9.48
N ALA A 99 -0.84 -12.02 8.90
CA ALA A 99 -0.15 -11.53 7.72
C ALA A 99 -1.08 -11.50 6.49
N LYS A 100 -1.91 -12.55 6.32
CA LYS A 100 -2.90 -12.65 5.23
C LYS A 100 -3.94 -11.52 5.24
N VAL A 101 -4.20 -10.85 6.37
CA VAL A 101 -5.19 -9.76 6.44
C VAL A 101 -4.81 -8.60 5.52
N ILE A 102 -3.56 -8.14 5.57
CA ILE A 102 -3.08 -7.02 4.74
C ILE A 102 -3.02 -7.46 3.28
N PHE A 103 -2.54 -8.68 3.03
CA PHE A 103 -2.48 -9.25 1.68
C PHE A 103 -3.85 -9.30 1.01
N ASN A 104 -4.85 -9.85 1.70
CA ASN A 104 -6.20 -9.98 1.16
C ASN A 104 -6.85 -8.61 0.92
N LYS A 105 -6.56 -7.60 1.76
CA LYS A 105 -7.01 -6.22 1.54
C LYS A 105 -6.34 -5.61 0.31
N ALA A 106 -5.03 -5.79 0.14
CA ALA A 106 -4.28 -5.31 -1.02
C ALA A 106 -4.81 -5.94 -2.31
N ARG A 107 -4.90 -7.28 -2.33
CA ARG A 107 -5.45 -8.07 -3.43
C ARG A 107 -6.83 -7.57 -3.83
N ARG A 108 -7.75 -7.47 -2.88
CA ARG A 108 -9.12 -6.98 -3.12
C ARG A 108 -9.15 -5.57 -3.68
N ALA A 109 -8.31 -4.66 -3.16
CA ALA A 109 -8.24 -3.29 -3.64
C ALA A 109 -7.74 -3.23 -5.10
N ILE A 110 -6.76 -4.07 -5.45
CA ILE A 110 -6.24 -4.19 -6.81
C ILE A 110 -7.29 -4.79 -7.75
N GLU A 111 -7.90 -5.92 -7.38
CA GLU A 111 -8.93 -6.60 -8.18
C GLU A 111 -10.14 -5.68 -8.47
N ASN A 112 -10.51 -4.82 -7.52
CA ASN A 112 -11.62 -3.88 -7.67
C ASN A 112 -11.27 -2.61 -8.47
N CYS A 113 -9.99 -2.41 -8.81
CA CYS A 113 -9.50 -1.23 -9.50
C CYS A 113 -8.82 -1.63 -10.81
N PRO A 114 -9.52 -1.58 -11.96
CA PRO A 114 -8.95 -1.96 -13.25
C PRO A 114 -7.61 -1.25 -13.54
N ALA A 115 -7.49 0.02 -13.12
CA ALA A 115 -6.28 0.80 -13.27
C ALA A 115 -5.05 0.15 -12.62
N LEU A 116 -5.21 -0.43 -11.42
CA LEU A 116 -4.16 -1.13 -10.67
C LEU A 116 -3.99 -2.58 -11.15
N TYR A 117 -5.11 -3.27 -11.42
CA TYR A 117 -5.11 -4.67 -11.87
C TYR A 117 -4.35 -4.88 -13.19
N ASP A 118 -4.43 -3.92 -14.10
CA ASP A 118 -3.67 -3.98 -15.35
C ASP A 118 -2.17 -3.75 -15.18
N SER A 119 -1.76 -3.19 -14.04
CA SER A 119 -0.37 -2.82 -13.77
C SER A 119 0.42 -3.90 -13.02
N ILE A 120 -0.25 -4.93 -12.48
CA ILE A 120 0.41 -6.04 -11.77
C ILE A 120 0.88 -7.14 -12.73
N GLY A 121 1.98 -7.81 -12.36
CA GLY A 121 2.56 -8.90 -13.14
C GLY A 121 1.78 -10.21 -13.02
N ASP A 122 1.58 -10.70 -11.79
CA ASP A 122 0.81 -11.92 -11.53
C ASP A 122 -0.61 -11.63 -11.07
N LYS A 123 -1.57 -11.83 -11.98
CA LYS A 123 -3.01 -11.68 -11.74
C LYS A 123 -3.61 -12.76 -10.85
N ASN A 124 -2.89 -13.85 -10.60
CA ASN A 124 -3.35 -14.95 -9.75
C ASN A 124 -2.86 -14.84 -8.30
N PHE A 125 -1.98 -13.87 -7.99
CA PHE A 125 -1.44 -13.67 -6.64
C PHE A 125 -0.78 -14.93 -6.06
N LYS A 126 -0.23 -15.79 -6.93
CA LYS A 126 0.46 -17.02 -6.55
C LYS A 126 1.74 -16.59 -5.84
N LEU A 127 1.99 -17.11 -4.63
CA LEU A 127 3.13 -16.82 -3.74
C LEU A 127 2.97 -15.74 -2.66
N GLY A 128 1.82 -15.08 -2.54
CA GLY A 128 1.64 -14.09 -1.45
C GLY A 128 2.47 -12.81 -1.64
N THR A 129 2.90 -12.57 -2.87
CA THR A 129 3.68 -11.41 -3.31
C THR A 129 2.91 -10.66 -4.39
N ILE A 130 3.05 -9.34 -4.44
CA ILE A 130 2.49 -8.50 -5.50
C ILE A 130 3.64 -7.79 -6.21
N THR A 131 3.71 -7.91 -7.54
CA THR A 131 4.76 -7.28 -8.35
C THR A 131 4.16 -6.30 -9.35
N VAL A 132 4.88 -5.20 -9.58
CA VAL A 132 4.58 -4.21 -10.63
C VAL A 132 5.77 -4.18 -11.59
N PRO A 133 5.73 -4.96 -12.69
CA PRO A 133 6.89 -5.16 -13.58
C PRO A 133 7.43 -3.86 -14.19
N ALA A 134 6.55 -2.92 -14.51
CA ALA A 134 6.95 -1.63 -15.09
C ALA A 134 7.82 -0.78 -14.15
N LEU A 135 7.78 -1.05 -12.85
CA LEU A 135 8.53 -0.34 -11.82
C LEU A 135 9.57 -1.23 -11.14
N ASP A 136 9.71 -2.49 -11.55
CA ASP A 136 10.53 -3.50 -10.87
C ASP A 136 10.30 -3.50 -9.35
N SER A 137 9.05 -3.30 -8.94
CA SER A 137 8.68 -3.13 -7.54
C SER A 137 7.92 -4.35 -7.04
N THR A 138 8.23 -4.78 -5.83
CA THR A 138 7.75 -6.02 -5.24
C THR A 138 7.28 -5.77 -3.81
N TRP A 139 6.10 -6.30 -3.48
CA TRP A 139 5.57 -6.28 -2.12
C TRP A 139 5.35 -7.69 -1.59
N GLU A 140 6.13 -8.05 -0.58
CA GLU A 140 6.02 -9.31 0.14
C GLU A 140 5.39 -9.13 1.53
N ILE A 141 4.61 -10.12 1.93
CA ILE A 141 3.96 -10.12 3.24
C ILE A 141 4.33 -11.41 3.97
N LYS A 142 5.00 -11.29 5.12
CA LYS A 142 5.57 -12.41 5.88
C LYS A 142 5.06 -12.43 7.32
N PRO A 143 4.95 -13.60 7.95
CA PRO A 143 4.77 -13.69 9.40
C PRO A 143 6.06 -13.31 10.14
N SER A 144 5.95 -12.86 11.39
CA SER A 144 7.11 -12.49 12.21
C SER A 144 8.12 -13.62 12.42
N LEU A 145 7.66 -14.89 12.37
CA LEU A 145 8.51 -16.08 12.45
C LEU A 145 9.52 -16.20 11.30
N TYR A 146 9.29 -15.49 10.18
CA TYR A 146 10.24 -15.42 9.08
C TYR A 146 11.52 -14.67 9.48
N LEU A 147 11.42 -13.68 10.38
CA LEU A 147 12.56 -12.86 10.79
C LEU A 147 13.55 -13.61 11.71
N SER A 148 13.15 -14.72 12.33
CA SER A 148 14.07 -15.57 13.10
C SER A 148 14.95 -16.48 12.23
N SER A 149 14.75 -16.45 10.90
CA SER A 149 15.45 -17.28 9.93
C SER A 149 16.40 -16.49 9.03
N ILE A 150 16.54 -15.19 9.27
CA ILE A 150 17.44 -14.25 8.58
C ILE A 150 18.58 -13.91 9.55
#